data_AF-A0A165IDW8-F1
#
_entry.id   AF-A0A165IDW8-F1
#
_cell.length_a   1.000
_cell.length_b   1.000
_cell.length_c   1.000
_cell.angle_alpha   90.00
_cell.angle_beta   90.00
_cell.angle_gamma   90.00
#
_symmetry.space_group_name_H-M   'P 1'
#
loop_
_entity.id
_entity.type
_entity.pdbx_description
1 polymer ?
#
loop_
_entity_poly.entity_id
_entity_poly.type
_entity_poly.pdbx_seq_one_letter_code
_entity_poly.pdbx_strand_id
1 'polypeptide(L)'
;MDTPKVYRAVVREVYKASISSRVTRSKTIPANFRAVFEQQNKGGQTQHFHHDMQNAVTFLQSQRMYKTLLDRYNPLHDLTTEERVKATARRVGLDMPARAPDDQDN
;
A
#
# COMPACT_ATOMS: atom_id res chain seq x y z
N MET A 1 -14.76 -21.51 -7.08
CA MET A 1 -14.13 -21.04 -5.82
C MET A 1 -15.24 -20.67 -4.84
N ASP A 2 -15.16 -21.13 -3.59
CA ASP A 2 -16.20 -20.89 -2.58
C ASP A 2 -16.26 -19.43 -2.13
N THR A 3 -17.47 -18.92 -1.84
CA THR A 3 -17.73 -17.57 -1.31
C THR A 3 -16.82 -17.21 -0.11
N PRO A 4 -16.61 -18.08 0.90
CA PRO A 4 -15.75 -17.76 2.03
C PRO A 4 -14.27 -17.60 1.65
N LYS A 5 -13.79 -18.31 0.61
CA LYS A 5 -12.38 -18.21 0.18
C LYS A 5 -12.11 -16.85 -0.47
N VAL A 6 -13.00 -16.43 -1.36
CA VAL A 6 -12.92 -15.13 -2.05
C VAL A 6 -13.03 -13.98 -1.04
N TYR A 7 -14.02 -14.04 -0.15
CA TYR A 7 -14.18 -13.06 0.94
C TYR A 7 -12.91 -12.93 1.80
N ARG A 8 -12.35 -14.06 2.24
CA ARG A 8 -11.12 -14.06 3.06
C ARG A 8 -9.93 -13.48 2.30
N ALA A 9 -9.83 -13.71 0.99
CA ALA A 9 -8.77 -13.15 0.17
C ALA A 9 -8.86 -11.61 0.10
N VAL A 10 -10.06 -11.08 -0.18
CA VAL A 10 -10.33 -9.62 -0.20
C VAL A 10 -9.97 -8.99 1.14
N VAL A 11 -10.53 -9.50 2.24
CA VAL A 11 -10.30 -8.93 3.57
C VAL A 11 -8.83 -9.00 3.97
N ARG A 12 -8.11 -10.08 3.62
CA ARG A 12 -6.67 -10.20 3.87
C ARG A 12 -5.87 -9.16 3.10
N GLU A 13 -6.16 -8.90 1.83
CA GLU A 13 -5.44 -7.88 1.08
C GLU A 13 -5.73 -6.46 1.56
N VAL A 14 -6.99 -6.16 1.90
CA VAL A 14 -7.34 -4.88 2.55
C VAL A 14 -6.54 -4.67 3.83
N TYR A 15 -6.38 -5.73 4.64
CA TYR A 15 -5.56 -5.64 5.86
C TYR A 15 -4.06 -5.56 5.61
N LYS A 16 -3.54 -6.17 4.54
CA LYS A 16 -2.13 -6.01 4.17
C LYS A 16 -1.84 -4.61 3.62
N ALA A 17 -2.85 -3.93 3.09
CA ALA A 17 -2.75 -2.56 2.61
C ALA A 17 -3.04 -1.50 3.68
N SER A 18 -3.53 -1.88 4.87
CA SER A 18 -3.90 -0.90 5.91
C SER A 18 -2.68 -0.29 6.57
N ILE A 19 -2.69 1.04 6.73
CA ILE A 19 -1.66 1.80 7.45
C ILE A 19 -1.74 1.55 8.97
N SER A 20 -2.94 1.31 9.48
CA SER A 20 -3.18 1.04 10.90
C SER A 20 -2.70 -0.34 11.33
N SER A 21 -2.23 -0.45 12.58
CA SER A 21 -1.81 -1.73 13.16
C SER A 21 -2.99 -2.68 13.33
N ARG A 22 -2.70 -3.98 13.52
CA ARG A 22 -3.73 -5.01 13.73
C ARG A 22 -4.67 -4.69 14.90
N VAL A 23 -4.16 -3.99 15.92
CA VAL A 23 -4.89 -3.65 17.15
C VAL A 23 -5.83 -2.46 16.93
N THR A 24 -5.38 -1.45 16.18
CA THR A 24 -6.12 -0.19 15.99
C THR A 24 -6.97 -0.15 14.72
N ARG A 25 -6.84 -1.14 13.83
CA ARG A 25 -7.59 -1.17 12.58
C ARG A 25 -9.11 -1.21 12.80
N SER A 26 -9.84 -0.48 11.95
CA SER A 26 -11.30 -0.45 12.00
C SER A 26 -11.93 -1.82 11.70
N LYS A 27 -12.91 -2.20 12.53
CA LYS A 27 -13.75 -3.40 12.32
C LYS A 27 -14.94 -3.13 11.40
N THR A 28 -15.20 -1.88 11.01
CA THR A 28 -16.33 -1.53 10.12
C THR A 28 -16.10 -2.02 8.69
N ILE A 29 -14.86 -1.93 8.21
CA ILE A 29 -14.47 -2.35 6.85
C ILE A 29 -14.82 -3.82 6.57
N PRO A 30 -14.34 -4.81 7.34
CA PRO A 30 -14.68 -6.22 7.09
C PRO A 30 -16.18 -6.51 7.28
N ALA A 31 -16.88 -5.74 8.13
CA ALA A 31 -18.32 -5.86 8.34
C ALA A 31 -19.10 -5.39 7.10
N ASN A 32 -18.70 -4.27 6.49
CA ASN A 32 -19.28 -3.78 5.24
C ASN A 32 -19.06 -4.77 4.09
N PHE A 33 -17.83 -5.28 3.93
CA PHE A 33 -17.56 -6.32 2.94
C PHE A 33 -18.38 -7.58 3.19
N ARG A 34 -18.57 -7.96 4.45
CA ARG A 34 -19.41 -9.12 4.79
C ARG A 34 -20.85 -8.90 4.34
N ALA A 35 -21.43 -7.72 4.61
CA ALA A 35 -22.79 -7.38 4.18
C ALA A 35 -22.95 -7.44 2.66
N VAL A 36 -21.98 -6.92 1.89
CA VAL A 36 -21.98 -6.99 0.42
C VAL A 36 -21.97 -8.44 -0.09
N PHE A 37 -21.11 -9.29 0.49
CA PHE A 37 -21.04 -10.71 0.11
C PHE A 37 -22.32 -11.47 0.49
N GLU A 38 -22.93 -11.16 1.64
CA GLU A 38 -24.21 -11.75 2.07
C GLU A 38 -25.37 -11.30 1.18
N GLN A 39 -25.39 -10.04 0.75
CA GLN A 39 -26.38 -9.52 -0.20
C GLN A 39 -26.26 -10.22 -1.55
N GLN A 40 -25.03 -10.35 -2.07
CA GLN A 40 -24.83 -10.99 -3.37
C GLN A 40 -25.15 -12.49 -3.35
N ASN A 41 -24.87 -13.18 -2.25
CA ASN A 41 -25.21 -14.60 -2.10
C ASN A 41 -26.74 -14.85 -2.19
N LYS A 42 -27.58 -13.84 -1.91
CA LYS A 42 -29.03 -13.90 -2.07
C LYS A 42 -29.50 -13.60 -3.51
N GLY A 43 -28.71 -12.88 -4.29
CA GLY A 43 -29.07 -12.38 -5.63
C GLY A 43 -28.82 -13.36 -6.79
N GLY A 44 -28.37 -14.59 -6.53
CA GLY A 44 -28.24 -15.66 -7.54
C GLY A 44 -27.05 -15.53 -8.51
N GLN A 45 -26.56 -14.31 -8.80
CA GLN A 45 -25.43 -14.05 -9.72
C GLN A 45 -24.07 -14.20 -9.04
N THR A 46 -23.82 -15.37 -8.47
CA THR A 46 -22.64 -15.62 -7.62
C THR A 46 -21.35 -15.75 -8.45
N GLN A 47 -21.40 -16.35 -9.65
CA GLN A 47 -20.19 -16.63 -10.44
C GLN A 47 -19.52 -15.36 -10.99
N HIS A 48 -20.28 -14.45 -11.61
CA HIS A 48 -19.75 -13.19 -12.13
C HIS A 48 -19.15 -12.35 -10.99
N PHE A 49 -19.86 -12.22 -9.88
CA PHE A 49 -19.34 -11.50 -8.72
C PHE A 49 -18.05 -12.12 -8.17
N HIS A 50 -17.95 -13.45 -8.13
CA HIS A 50 -16.71 -14.10 -7.69
C HIS A 50 -15.54 -13.76 -8.59
N HIS A 51 -15.76 -13.76 -9.91
CA HIS A 51 -14.75 -13.37 -10.88
C HIS A 51 -14.31 -11.92 -10.67
N ASP A 52 -15.26 -11.00 -10.51
CA ASP A 52 -14.95 -9.59 -10.26
C ASP A 52 -14.17 -9.39 -8.96
N MET A 53 -14.55 -10.09 -7.89
CA MET A 53 -13.83 -10.06 -6.62
C MET A 53 -12.42 -10.66 -6.72
N GLN A 54 -12.21 -11.68 -7.55
CA GLN A 54 -10.87 -12.21 -7.82
C GLN A 54 -10.00 -11.20 -8.59
N ASN A 55 -10.59 -10.51 -9.56
CA ASN A 55 -9.93 -9.43 -10.29
C ASN A 55 -9.55 -8.29 -9.34
N ALA A 56 -10.45 -7.92 -8.42
CA ALA A 56 -10.18 -6.92 -7.39
C ALA A 56 -9.03 -7.34 -6.46
N VAL A 57 -9.00 -8.60 -6.00
CA VAL A 57 -7.87 -9.12 -5.20
C VAL A 57 -6.55 -9.02 -5.96
N THR A 58 -6.56 -9.43 -7.24
CA THR A 58 -5.38 -9.37 -8.10
C THR A 58 -4.89 -7.94 -8.28
N PHE A 59 -5.81 -7.00 -8.52
CA PHE A 59 -5.50 -5.58 -8.62
C PHE A 59 -4.85 -5.02 -7.34
N LEU A 60 -5.42 -5.33 -6.17
CA LEU A 60 -4.88 -4.88 -4.88
C LEU A 60 -3.47 -5.43 -4.61
N GLN A 61 -3.22 -6.69 -4.99
CA GLN A 61 -1.88 -7.30 -4.89
C GLN A 61 -0.88 -6.60 -5.81
N SER A 62 -1.27 -6.37 -7.07
CA SER A 62 -0.45 -5.66 -8.05
C SER A 62 -0.15 -4.23 -7.62
N GLN A 63 -1.10 -3.52 -7.01
CA GLN A 63 -0.89 -2.17 -6.46
C GLN A 63 0.17 -2.15 -5.35
N ARG A 64 0.13 -3.11 -4.42
CA ARG A 64 1.15 -3.22 -3.37
C ARG A 64 2.55 -3.50 -3.93
N MET A 65 2.62 -4.39 -4.92
CA MET A 65 3.88 -4.69 -5.62
C MET A 65 4.38 -3.49 -6.41
N TYR A 66 3.50 -2.79 -7.11
CA TYR A 66 3.82 -1.56 -7.84
C TYR A 66 4.41 -0.51 -6.90
N LYS A 67 3.79 -0.26 -5.74
CA LYS A 67 4.32 0.65 -4.73
C LYS A 67 5.73 0.24 -4.28
N THR A 68 5.93 -1.06 -4.00
CA THR A 68 7.25 -1.58 -3.57
C THR A 68 8.32 -1.39 -4.65
N LEU A 69 7.97 -1.59 -5.91
CA LEU A 69 8.90 -1.38 -7.03
C LEU A 69 9.20 0.10 -7.24
N LEU A 70 8.19 0.96 -7.11
CA LEU A 70 8.34 2.40 -7.24
C LEU A 70 9.28 2.96 -6.16
N ASP A 71 9.09 2.55 -4.90
CA ASP A 71 9.97 2.94 -3.78
C ASP A 71 11.43 2.49 -4.00
N ARG A 72 11.64 1.31 -4.60
CA ARG A 72 12.98 0.74 -4.82
C ARG A 72 13.73 1.41 -5.97
N TYR A 73 13.05 1.63 -7.09
CA TYR A 73 13.70 2.09 -8.32
C TYR A 73 13.57 3.60 -8.55
N ASN A 74 12.59 4.25 -7.93
CA ASN A 74 12.40 5.69 -8.00
C ASN A 74 12.05 6.28 -6.62
N PRO A 75 12.99 6.29 -5.67
CA PRO A 75 12.74 6.80 -4.33
C PRO A 75 12.46 8.31 -4.27
N LEU A 76 12.71 9.05 -5.36
CA LEU A 76 12.47 10.50 -5.45
C LEU A 76 11.10 10.83 -6.09
N HIS A 77 10.26 9.82 -6.37
CA HIS A 77 8.97 10.02 -7.05
C HIS A 77 7.98 10.86 -6.25
N ASP A 78 8.01 10.75 -4.91
CA ASP A 78 7.14 11.49 -4.00
C ASP A 78 7.68 12.90 -3.65
N LEU A 79 8.90 13.25 -4.11
CA LEU A 79 9.50 14.55 -3.81
C LEU A 79 8.98 15.65 -4.74
N THR A 80 8.70 16.80 -4.13
CA THR A 80 8.47 18.05 -4.85
C THR A 80 9.72 18.41 -5.67
N THR A 81 9.56 19.28 -6.67
CA THR A 81 10.66 19.71 -7.56
C THR A 81 11.83 20.28 -6.76
N GLU A 82 11.57 21.08 -5.73
CA GLU A 82 12.58 21.70 -4.87
C GLU A 82 13.37 20.67 -4.07
N GLU A 83 12.68 19.71 -3.45
CA GLU A 83 13.31 18.63 -2.68
C GLU A 83 14.17 17.73 -3.58
N ARG A 84 13.74 17.52 -4.81
CA ARG A 84 14.49 16.75 -5.82
C ARG A 84 15.77 17.45 -6.25
N VAL A 85 15.73 18.77 -6.44
CA VAL A 85 16.91 19.58 -6.74
C VAL A 85 17.89 19.51 -5.57
N LYS A 86 17.41 19.64 -4.32
CA LYS A 86 18.24 19.52 -3.12
C LYS A 86 18.86 18.13 -2.96
N ALA A 87 18.08 17.07 -3.16
CA ALA A 87 18.58 15.69 -3.11
C ALA A 87 19.67 15.44 -4.18
N THR A 88 19.49 16.01 -5.37
CA THR A 88 20.49 15.96 -6.45
C THR A 88 21.74 16.76 -6.09
N ALA A 89 21.59 17.97 -5.56
CA ALA A 89 22.69 18.84 -5.11
C ALA A 89 23.57 18.15 -4.05
N ARG A 90 22.96 17.44 -3.09
CA ARG A 90 23.70 16.61 -2.13
C ARG A 90 24.45 15.45 -2.79
N ARG A 91 23.84 14.82 -3.80
CA ARG A 91 24.44 13.68 -4.52
C ARG A 91 25.65 14.07 -5.35
N VAL A 92 25.66 15.28 -5.91
CA VAL A 92 26.77 15.80 -6.75
C VAL A 92 27.79 16.62 -5.95
N GLY A 93 27.61 16.76 -4.63
CA GLY A 93 28.51 17.52 -3.76
C GLY A 93 28.35 19.05 -3.85
N LEU A 94 27.24 19.53 -4.43
CA LEU A 94 26.91 20.96 -4.47
C LEU A 94 26.30 21.46 -3.14
N ASP A 95 25.69 20.57 -2.36
CA ASP A 95 25.15 20.83 -1.00
C ASP A 95 25.74 19.81 -0.01
N MET A 96 27.00 20.01 0.39
CA MET A 96 27.68 19.14 1.37
C MET A 96 27.29 19.53 2.81
N PRO A 97 27.08 18.55 3.72
CA PRO A 97 26.88 18.86 5.13
C PRO A 97 28.11 19.58 5.69
N ALA A 98 27.88 20.55 6.58
CA ALA A 98 28.95 21.23 7.27
C ALA A 98 29.82 20.21 8.02
N ARG A 99 31.14 20.37 7.93
CA ARG A 99 32.09 19.54 8.68
C ARG A 99 31.74 19.64 10.16
N ALA A 100 31.70 18.50 10.87
CA ALA A 100 31.53 18.48 12.31
C ALA A 100 32.56 19.45 12.94
N PRO A 101 32.20 20.25 13.95
CA PRO A 101 33.17 21.09 14.64
C PRO A 101 34.26 20.14 15.15
N ASP A 102 35.48 20.30 14.63
CA ASP A 102 36.60 19.45 14.99
C ASP A 102 36.71 19.43 16.53
N ASP A 103 36.77 18.23 17.12
CA ASP A 103 37.09 18.07 18.54
C ASP A 103 38.40 18.83 18.80
N GLN A 104 38.31 19.88 19.62
CA GLN A 104 39.45 20.69 20.05
C GLN A 104 40.28 19.86 21.02
N ASP A 105 41.07 18.93 20.50
CA ASP A 105 42.06 18.20 21.29
C ASP A 105 43.44 18.89 21.18
N ASN A 106 43.69 19.72 22.21
CA ASN A 106 44.97 20.04 22.87
C ASN A 106 46.14 20.60 22.05
#